data_AF-A0A170UNR3-F1
#
_entry.id   AF-A0A170UNR3-F1
#
_cell.length_a   1.000
_cell.length_b   1.000
_cell.length_c   1.000
_cell.angle_alpha   90.00
_cell.angle_beta   90.00
_cell.angle_gamma   90.00
#
_symmetry.space_group_name_H-M   'P 1'
#
loop_
_entity.id
_entity.type
_entity.pdbx_description
1 polymer ?
#
loop_
_entity_poly.entity_id
_entity_poly.type
_entity_poly.pdbx_seq_one_letter_code
_entity_poly.pdbx_strand_id
1 'polypeptide(L)'
;TDLLFFVHIHGLAGYIAGLSVAVKQVMPDHMIVKTPLGKLTNRNIPLCIVLLSLILYLSGLLEGTNPTMFTSGVLVSWTYLRFYQPHSNGTRGDLADNFTFSSFFPNVLQPPISVVCNTIYSALVRLGLCR
;
A
#
# COMPACT_ATOMS: atom_id res chain seq x y z
N THR A 1 -18.32 9.38 24.90
CA THR A 1 -17.02 10.02 25.19
C THR A 1 -15.95 9.01 25.57
N ASP A 2 -16.31 7.77 25.91
CA ASP A 2 -15.38 6.71 26.31
C ASP A 2 -14.39 6.27 25.22
N LEU A 3 -14.82 6.19 23.95
CA LEU A 3 -13.95 5.79 22.83
C LEU A 3 -12.67 6.63 22.68
N LEU A 4 -12.70 7.91 23.08
CA LEU A 4 -11.58 8.84 22.90
C LEU A 4 -10.47 8.64 23.95
N PHE A 5 -10.78 8.04 25.10
CA PHE A 5 -9.83 7.85 26.20
C PHE A 5 -9.33 6.42 26.35
N PHE A 6 -10.00 5.42 25.77
CA PHE A 6 -9.60 4.02 25.87
C PHE A 6 -8.85 3.49 24.64
N VAL A 7 -8.89 4.17 23.49
CA VAL A 7 -8.17 3.75 22.28
C VAL A 7 -6.90 4.56 22.14
N HIS A 8 -5.75 3.91 22.37
CA HIS A 8 -4.44 4.52 22.17
C HIS A 8 -3.92 4.26 20.76
N ILE A 9 -3.97 5.31 19.93
CA ILE A 9 -3.48 5.28 18.54
C ILE A 9 -1.98 5.60 18.54
N HIS A 10 -1.15 4.66 18.08
CA HIS A 10 0.30 4.81 18.02
C HIS A 10 0.80 4.89 16.56
N GLY A 11 1.56 5.92 16.22
CA GLY A 11 1.99 6.18 14.83
C GLY A 11 2.95 5.16 14.19
N LEU A 12 3.54 4.26 14.98
CA LEU A 12 4.58 3.33 14.50
C LEU A 12 4.06 2.40 13.38
N ALA A 13 2.82 1.92 13.48
CA ALA A 13 2.24 1.05 12.46
C ALA A 13 2.13 1.77 11.09
N GLY A 14 1.69 3.04 11.11
CA GLY A 14 1.63 3.88 9.91
C GLY A 14 3.03 4.21 9.36
N TYR A 15 4.01 4.43 10.23
CA TYR A 15 5.40 4.64 9.82
C TYR A 15 6.00 3.41 9.13
N ILE A 16 5.83 2.21 9.71
CA ILE A 16 6.30 0.94 9.12
C ILE A 16 5.61 0.70 7.78
N ALA A 17 4.31 1.02 7.68
CA ALA A 17 3.58 0.96 6.42
C ALA A 17 4.25 1.84 5.36
N GLY A 18 4.55 3.10 5.67
CA GLY A 18 5.22 4.00 4.74
C GLY A 18 6.62 3.53 4.34
N LEU A 19 7.41 3.03 5.31
CA LEU A 19 8.72 2.44 5.03
C LEU A 19 8.62 1.24 4.10
N SER A 20 7.61 0.37 4.28
CA SER A 20 7.41 -0.79 3.41
C SER A 20 7.14 -0.40 1.96
N VAL A 21 6.39 0.69 1.74
CA VAL A 21 6.11 1.23 0.41
C VAL A 21 7.37 1.86 -0.20
N ALA A 22 8.15 2.59 0.60
CA ALA A 22 9.43 3.17 0.16
C ALA A 22 10.44 2.07 -0.23
N VAL A 23 10.55 0.99 0.56
CA VAL A 23 11.40 -0.17 0.23
C VAL A 23 10.97 -0.82 -1.08
N LYS A 24 9.66 -0.96 -1.29
CA LYS A 24 9.12 -1.41 -2.58
C LYS A 24 9.54 -0.48 -3.73
N GLN A 25 9.51 0.83 -3.54
CA GLN A 25 9.89 1.81 -4.57
C GLN A 25 11.38 1.69 -4.94
N VAL A 26 12.27 1.56 -3.94
CA VAL A 26 13.72 1.51 -4.17
C VAL A 26 14.18 0.16 -4.70
N MET A 27 13.63 -0.94 -4.18
CA MET A 27 14.11 -2.30 -4.48
C MET A 27 12.94 -3.28 -4.72
N PRO A 28 12.09 -3.08 -5.74
CA PRO A 28 10.87 -3.87 -5.94
C PRO A 28 11.13 -5.36 -6.21
N ASP A 29 12.24 -5.67 -6.89
CA ASP A 29 12.59 -7.01 -7.35
C ASP A 29 13.53 -7.77 -6.42
N HIS A 30 13.88 -7.18 -5.28
CA HIS A 30 14.66 -7.89 -4.27
C HIS A 30 13.84 -9.08 -3.74
N MET A 31 14.41 -10.28 -3.86
CA MET A 31 13.79 -11.52 -3.41
C MET A 31 14.05 -11.69 -1.91
N ILE A 32 12.97 -11.85 -1.15
CA ILE A 32 13.04 -12.02 0.30
C ILE A 32 13.03 -13.52 0.63
N VAL A 33 12.07 -14.24 0.04
CA VAL A 33 11.85 -15.66 0.33
C VAL A 33 11.48 -16.40 -0.95
N LYS A 34 12.14 -17.54 -1.19
CA LYS A 34 11.67 -18.55 -2.15
C LYS A 34 10.79 -19.53 -1.39
N THR A 35 9.49 -19.54 -1.70
CA THR A 35 8.58 -20.56 -1.18
C THR A 35 8.30 -21.58 -2.30
N PRO A 36 7.86 -22.81 -1.97
CA PRO A 36 7.43 -23.78 -2.97
C PRO A 36 6.27 -23.28 -3.85
N LEU A 37 5.53 -22.29 -3.34
CA LEU A 37 4.37 -21.66 -4.00
C LEU A 37 4.75 -20.44 -4.85
N GLY A 38 6.01 -19.99 -4.82
CA GLY A 38 6.46 -18.87 -5.64
C GLY A 38 7.59 -18.04 -5.05
N LYS A 39 7.93 -16.94 -5.75
CA LYS A 39 8.93 -15.97 -5.32
C LYS A 39 8.25 -14.81 -4.61
N LEU A 40 8.52 -14.62 -3.32
CA LEU A 40 8.08 -13.43 -2.60
C LEU A 40 9.15 -12.35 -2.72
N THR A 41 8.78 -11.25 -3.37
CA THR A 41 9.64 -10.07 -3.54
C THR A 41 9.09 -8.88 -2.76
N ASN A 42 9.89 -7.83 -2.61
CA ASN A 42 9.52 -6.60 -1.92
C ASN A 42 8.23 -5.96 -2.44
N ARG A 43 7.87 -6.18 -3.71
CA ARG A 43 6.61 -5.69 -4.29
C ARG A 43 5.36 -6.13 -3.54
N ASN A 44 5.40 -7.32 -2.91
CA ASN A 44 4.27 -7.96 -2.24
C ASN A 44 4.24 -7.67 -0.74
N ILE A 45 5.34 -7.18 -0.13
CA ILE A 45 5.42 -6.95 1.33
C ILE A 45 4.26 -6.11 1.84
N PRO A 46 3.97 -4.92 1.28
CA PRO A 46 2.98 -4.03 1.89
C PRO A 46 1.59 -4.69 1.91
N LEU A 47 1.23 -5.41 0.85
CA LEU A 47 -0.03 -6.16 0.81
C LEU A 47 -0.03 -7.35 1.77
N CYS A 48 1.06 -8.11 1.84
CA CYS A 48 1.16 -9.25 2.77
C CYS A 48 1.00 -8.81 4.22
N ILE A 49 1.57 -7.67 4.62
CA ILE A 49 1.41 -7.15 5.99
C ILE A 49 -0.02 -6.66 6.23
N VAL A 50 -0.67 -5.99 5.27
CA VAL A 50 -2.09 -5.63 5.36
C VAL A 50 -2.93 -6.89 5.59
N LEU A 51 -2.77 -7.92 4.75
CA LEU A 51 -3.52 -9.17 4.87
C LEU A 51 -3.25 -9.90 6.19
N LEU A 52 -1.99 -9.96 6.63
CA LEU A 52 -1.62 -10.56 7.90
C LEU A 52 -2.26 -9.80 9.08
N SER A 53 -2.19 -8.48 9.08
CA SER A 53 -2.80 -7.66 10.14
C SER A 53 -4.33 -7.80 10.17
N LEU A 54 -4.96 -7.97 9.02
CA LEU A 54 -6.40 -8.26 8.93
C LEU A 54 -6.73 -9.66 9.47
N ILE A 55 -5.95 -10.68 9.12
CA ILE A 55 -6.14 -12.05 9.66
C ILE A 55 -5.96 -12.07 11.17
N LEU A 56 -4.93 -11.39 11.70
CA LEU A 56 -4.68 -11.27 13.13
C LEU A 56 -5.80 -10.51 13.86
N TYR A 57 -6.39 -9.51 13.22
CA TYR A 57 -7.57 -8.84 13.75
C TYR A 57 -8.79 -9.77 13.79
N LEU A 58 -9.06 -10.50 12.70
CA LEU A 58 -10.19 -11.42 12.63
C LEU A 58 -10.07 -12.61 13.60
N SER A 59 -8.84 -13.04 13.92
CA SER A 59 -8.60 -14.06 14.93
C SER A 59 -8.62 -13.52 16.37
N GLY A 60 -8.81 -12.22 16.57
CA GLY A 60 -8.83 -11.57 17.89
C GLY A 60 -7.45 -11.37 18.51
N LEU A 61 -6.37 -11.58 17.77
CA LEU A 61 -4.98 -11.39 18.24
C LEU A 61 -4.50 -9.94 18.12
N LEU A 62 -5.22 -9.08 17.39
CA LEU A 62 -4.84 -7.70 17.13
C LEU A 62 -6.05 -6.77 17.25
N GLU A 63 -5.85 -5.58 17.82
CA GLU A 63 -6.86 -4.53 17.81
C GLU A 63 -7.06 -3.95 16.41
N GLY A 64 -8.31 -3.60 16.06
CA GLY A 64 -8.67 -3.05 14.75
C GLY A 64 -7.99 -1.72 14.40
N THR A 65 -7.42 -1.02 15.39
CA THR A 65 -6.60 0.18 15.19
C THR A 65 -5.38 -0.11 14.31
N ASN A 66 -4.67 -1.22 14.55
CA ASN A 66 -3.44 -1.56 13.84
C ASN A 66 -3.63 -1.81 12.32
N PRO A 67 -4.53 -2.70 11.86
CA PRO A 67 -4.74 -2.90 10.42
C PRO A 67 -5.26 -1.63 9.74
N THR A 68 -6.09 -0.84 10.43
CA THR A 68 -6.59 0.43 9.89
C THR A 68 -5.46 1.44 9.71
N MET A 69 -4.60 1.61 10.71
CA MET A 69 -3.43 2.50 10.65
C MET A 69 -2.40 2.05 9.61
N PHE A 70 -2.15 0.75 9.52
CA PHE A 70 -1.22 0.21 8.54
C PHE A 70 -1.74 0.44 7.12
N THR A 71 -3.01 0.15 6.88
CA THR A 71 -3.65 0.36 5.57
C THR A 71 -3.66 1.83 5.18
N SER A 72 -4.02 2.74 6.10
CA SER A 72 -3.98 4.18 5.82
C SER A 72 -2.56 4.67 5.56
N GLY A 73 -1.57 4.17 6.30
CA GLY A 73 -0.14 4.45 6.06
C GLY A 73 0.30 4.00 4.66
N VAL A 74 -0.07 2.78 4.23
CA VAL A 74 0.23 2.29 2.87
C VAL A 74 -0.39 3.22 1.82
N LEU A 75 -1.66 3.60 1.97
CA LEU A 75 -2.37 4.44 1.00
C LEU A 75 -1.79 5.86 0.92
N VAL A 76 -1.53 6.50 2.07
CA VAL A 76 -0.96 7.85 2.13
C VAL A 76 0.45 7.85 1.56
N SER A 77 1.29 6.90 1.96
CA SER A 77 2.66 6.82 1.46
C SER A 77 2.73 6.46 -0.02
N TRP A 78 1.88 5.54 -0.50
CA TRP A 78 1.80 5.26 -1.94
C TRP A 78 1.36 6.49 -2.72
N THR A 79 0.32 7.20 -2.27
CA THR A 79 -0.15 8.43 -2.94
C THR A 79 0.95 9.49 -2.98
N TYR A 80 1.65 9.69 -1.86
CA TYR A 80 2.76 10.63 -1.76
C TYR A 80 3.90 10.27 -2.71
N LEU A 81 4.39 9.03 -2.66
CA LEU A 81 5.51 8.56 -3.47
C LEU A 81 5.15 8.47 -4.97
N ARG A 82 3.89 8.16 -5.30
CA ARG A 82 3.40 8.06 -6.68
C ARG A 82 3.23 9.42 -7.34
N PHE A 83 2.76 10.45 -6.63
CA PHE A 83 2.33 11.71 -7.25
C PHE A 83 3.03 12.97 -6.72
N TYR A 84 3.45 12.99 -5.45
CA TYR A 84 3.88 14.22 -4.78
C TYR A 84 5.37 14.30 -4.46
N GLN A 85 6.08 13.16 -4.41
CA GLN A 85 7.50 13.12 -4.07
C GLN A 85 8.34 14.00 -5.03
N PRO A 86 8.99 15.07 -4.55
CA PRO A 86 9.80 15.92 -5.40
C PRO A 86 11.10 15.22 -5.81
N HIS A 87 11.47 15.36 -7.08
CA HIS A 87 12.77 14.94 -7.60
C HIS A 87 13.61 16.15 -8.03
N SER A 88 14.93 15.99 -8.01
CA SER A 88 15.91 17.05 -8.36
C SER A 88 15.81 17.52 -9.81
N ASN A 89 15.29 16.69 -10.71
CA ASN A 89 15.03 16.98 -12.11
C ASN A 89 13.74 17.79 -12.36
N GLY A 90 13.01 18.17 -11.30
CA GLY A 90 11.74 18.90 -11.39
C GLY A 90 10.51 18.01 -11.60
N THR A 91 10.67 16.69 -11.75
CA THR A 91 9.53 15.76 -11.80
C THR A 91 8.96 15.49 -10.41
N ARG A 92 7.70 15.04 -10.35
CA ARG A 92 7.01 14.70 -9.10
C ARG A 92 6.49 13.27 -9.15
N GLY A 93 6.69 12.55 -8.06
CA GLY A 93 6.30 11.16 -7.90
C GLY A 93 7.13 10.18 -8.73
N ASP A 94 6.76 8.91 -8.62
CA ASP A 94 7.27 7.82 -9.43
C ASP A 94 6.13 7.25 -10.29
N LEU A 95 6.14 7.56 -11.59
CA LEU A 95 5.10 7.15 -12.55
C LEU A 95 5.37 5.78 -13.20
N ALA A 96 6.38 5.03 -12.77
CA ALA A 96 6.73 3.74 -13.37
C ALA A 96 5.64 2.66 -13.19
N ASP A 97 5.51 1.76 -14.16
CA ASP A 97 4.45 0.73 -14.17
C ASP A 97 4.57 -0.27 -13.01
N ASN A 98 5.79 -0.52 -12.55
CA ASN A 98 6.10 -1.35 -11.39
C ASN A 98 5.65 -0.73 -10.05
N PHE A 99 5.32 0.56 -10.02
CA PHE A 99 4.84 1.28 -8.83
C PHE A 99 3.35 1.67 -8.89
N THR A 100 2.59 1.00 -9.75
CA THR A 100 1.13 1.11 -9.79
C THR A 100 0.46 0.45 -8.57
N PHE A 101 -0.77 0.85 -8.23
CA PHE A 101 -1.51 0.24 -7.12
C PHE A 101 -1.77 -1.27 -7.34
N SER A 102 -2.03 -1.67 -8.59
CA SER A 102 -2.20 -3.08 -8.94
C SER A 102 -0.91 -3.89 -8.71
N SER A 103 0.28 -3.29 -8.83
CA SER A 103 1.55 -4.00 -8.64
C SER A 103 1.81 -4.44 -7.19
N PHE A 104 1.00 -3.98 -6.23
CA PHE A 104 1.04 -4.48 -4.84
C PHE A 104 0.47 -5.88 -4.71
N PHE A 105 -0.32 -6.30 -5.69
CA PHE A 105 -0.97 -7.59 -5.72
C PHE A 105 -0.15 -8.64 -6.49
N PRO A 106 -0.32 -9.93 -6.15
CA PRO A 106 0.33 -11.00 -6.90
C PRO A 106 -0.12 -10.99 -8.37
N ASN A 107 0.75 -11.42 -9.28
CA ASN A 107 0.57 -11.32 -10.73
C ASN A 107 -0.82 -11.78 -11.22
N VAL A 108 -1.40 -12.81 -10.59
CA VAL A 108 -2.74 -13.35 -10.95
C VAL A 108 -3.87 -12.34 -10.66
N LEU A 109 -3.73 -11.54 -9.61
CA LEU A 109 -4.74 -10.56 -9.18
C LEU A 109 -4.50 -9.17 -9.78
N GLN A 110 -3.35 -8.91 -10.43
CA GLN A 110 -3.06 -7.59 -11.01
C GLN A 110 -4.04 -7.19 -12.11
N PRO A 111 -4.41 -8.05 -13.09
CA PRO A 111 -5.32 -7.68 -14.16
C PRO A 111 -6.71 -7.22 -13.68
N PRO A 112 -7.45 -7.96 -12.82
CA PRO A 112 -8.76 -7.50 -12.37
C PRO A 112 -8.68 -6.20 -11.57
N ILE A 113 -7.63 -6.05 -10.74
CA ILE A 113 -7.43 -4.84 -9.93
C ILE A 113 -7.09 -3.65 -10.81
N SER A 114 -6.26 -3.84 -11.84
CA SER A 114 -5.93 -2.79 -12.80
C SER A 114 -7.18 -2.29 -13.52
N VAL A 115 -8.10 -3.17 -13.92
CA VAL A 115 -9.37 -2.78 -14.54
C VAL A 115 -10.20 -1.91 -13.59
N VAL A 116 -10.32 -2.31 -12.31
CA VAL A 116 -11.05 -1.53 -11.30
C VAL A 116 -10.41 -0.17 -11.08
N CYS A 117 -9.09 -0.12 -10.87
CA CYS A 117 -8.35 1.13 -10.67
C CYS A 117 -8.49 2.08 -11.87
N ASN A 118 -8.35 1.55 -13.09
CA ASN A 118 -8.48 2.35 -14.32
C ASN A 118 -9.92 2.84 -14.53
N THR A 119 -10.92 2.06 -14.12
CA THR A 119 -12.33 2.48 -14.15
C THR A 119 -12.57 3.63 -13.18
N ILE A 120 -12.05 3.53 -11.95
CA ILE A 120 -12.13 4.60 -10.95
C ILE A 120 -11.41 5.86 -11.45
N TYR A 121 -10.20 5.72 -11.97
CA TYR A 121 -9.44 6.84 -12.54
C TYR A 121 -10.21 7.51 -13.69
N SER A 122 -10.74 6.72 -14.63
CA SER A 122 -11.54 7.24 -15.74
C SER A 122 -12.80 7.96 -15.26
N ALA A 123 -13.45 7.45 -14.20
CA ALA A 123 -14.58 8.10 -13.58
C ALA A 123 -14.19 9.44 -12.93
N LEU A 124 -13.08 9.48 -12.19
CA LEU A 124 -12.55 10.69 -11.56
C LEU A 124 -12.14 11.76 -12.58
N VAL A 125 -11.56 11.35 -13.71
CA VAL A 125 -11.23 12.26 -14.83
C VAL A 125 -12.51 12.81 -15.47
N ARG A 126 -13.53 11.98 -15.68
CA ARG A 126 -14.84 12.42 -16.19
C ARG A 126 -15.55 13.38 -15.24
N LEU A 127 -15.34 13.24 -13.94
CA LEU A 127 -15.85 14.15 -12.90
C LEU A 127 -15.00 15.43 -12.74
N GLY A 128 -13.87 15.55 -13.46
CA GLY A 128 -12.98 16.71 -13.40
C GLY A 128 -12.14 16.81 -12.12
N LEU A 129 -12.11 15.75 -11.30
CA LEU A 129 -11.37 15.71 -10.03
C LEU A 129 -9.89 15.36 -10.22
N CYS A 130 -9.55 14.72 -11.33
CA CYS A 130 -8.18 14.39 -11.72
C CYS A 130 -7.96 14.80 -13.18
N ARG A 131 -6.73 15.18 -13.54
CA ARG A 131 -6.30 15.44 -14.91
C ARG A 131 -5.37 14.35 -15.40
#